data_AF-A0A1G2E9L5-F1
#
_entry.id   AF-A0A1G2E9L5-F1
#
_cell.length_a   1.000
_cell.length_b   1.000
_cell.length_c   1.000
_cell.angle_alpha   90.00
_cell.angle_beta   90.00
_cell.angle_gamma   90.00
#
_symmetry.space_group_name_H-M   'P 1'
#
loop_
_entity.id
_entity.type
_entity.pdbx_description
1 polymer ?
#
loop_
_entity_poly.entity_id
_entity_poly.type
_entity_poly.pdbx_seq_one_letter_code
_entity_poly.pdbx_strand_id
1 'polypeptide(L)'
;MNKQAVKEKLEQEKAAIEKQLGTFATKDPNLKGDWDSKFPKFDGDLEGAADEVAEYTTRLPVEFSLETRLRDVNLALEKIAGGKYGKCENCGKDIEKERLEVYPAARFCMKCQG
;
A
#
# COMPACT_ATOMS: atom_id res chain seq x y z
N MET A 1 10.74 21.55 -2.94
CA MET A 1 10.34 20.14 -3.13
C MET A 1 9.85 19.96 -4.56
N ASN A 2 10.54 19.13 -5.35
CA ASN A 2 10.21 18.93 -6.75
C ASN A 2 9.08 17.89 -6.89
N LYS A 3 7.88 18.33 -7.27
CA LYS A 3 6.70 17.46 -7.40
C LYS A 3 6.90 16.35 -8.44
N GLN A 4 7.71 16.59 -9.47
CA GLN A 4 8.01 15.60 -10.50
C GLN A 4 8.85 14.44 -9.94
N ALA A 5 9.93 14.75 -9.22
CA ALA A 5 10.78 13.75 -8.59
C ALA A 5 10.03 12.92 -7.54
N VAL A 6 9.12 13.54 -6.81
CA VAL A 6 8.24 12.85 -5.84
C VAL A 6 7.29 11.89 -6.56
N LYS A 7 6.68 12.33 -7.67
CA LYS A 7 5.80 11.49 -8.48
C LYS A 7 6.54 10.24 -8.98
N GLU A 8 7.74 10.43 -9.54
CA GLU A 8 8.55 9.32 -10.05
C GLU A 8 8.90 8.31 -8.94
N LYS A 9 9.27 8.79 -7.74
CA LYS A 9 9.54 7.92 -6.58
C LYS A 9 8.30 7.13 -6.16
N LEU A 10 7.13 7.76 -6.13
CA LEU A 10 5.86 7.10 -5.81
C LEU A 10 5.45 6.07 -6.88
N GLU A 11 5.69 6.35 -8.16
CA GLU A 11 5.43 5.40 -9.25
C GLU A 11 6.34 4.17 -9.16
N GLN A 12 7.61 4.36 -8.81
CA GLN A 12 8.54 3.26 -8.54
C GLN A 12 8.11 2.43 -7.32
N GLU A 13 7.72 3.09 -6.23
CA GLU A 13 7.24 2.41 -5.02
C GLU A 13 5.96 1.61 -5.30
N LYS A 14 5.01 2.19 -6.05
CA LYS A 14 3.81 1.51 -6.52
C LYS A 14 4.17 0.23 -7.29
N ALA A 15 5.02 0.34 -8.31
CA ALA A 15 5.40 -0.81 -9.12
C ALA A 15 6.11 -1.90 -8.30
N ALA A 16 6.93 -1.51 -7.32
CA ALA A 16 7.59 -2.45 -6.41
C ALA A 16 6.57 -3.18 -5.52
N ILE A 17 5.60 -2.47 -4.94
CA ILE A 17 4.55 -3.07 -4.11
C ILE A 17 3.66 -4.01 -4.94
N GLU A 18 3.24 -3.60 -6.15
CA GLU A 18 2.44 -4.45 -7.03
C GLU A 18 3.20 -5.72 -7.45
N LYS A 19 4.51 -5.62 -7.66
CA LYS A 19 5.36 -6.79 -7.93
C LYS A 19 5.44 -7.73 -6.72
N GLN A 20 5.54 -7.18 -5.50
CA GLN A 20 5.60 -7.98 -4.28
C GLN A 20 4.27 -8.68 -3.99
N LEU A 21 3.14 -7.96 -4.07
CA LEU A 21 1.83 -8.56 -3.92
C LEU A 21 1.58 -9.64 -4.98
N GLY A 22 2.02 -9.40 -6.22
CA GLY A 22 1.88 -10.39 -7.30
C GLY A 22 2.61 -11.72 -7.11
N THR A 23 3.49 -11.87 -6.12
CA THR A 23 4.14 -13.16 -5.86
C THR A 23 3.26 -14.12 -5.05
N PHE A 24 2.28 -13.61 -4.29
CA PHE A 24 1.44 -14.43 -3.39
C PHE A 24 -0.05 -14.05 -3.36
N ALA A 25 -0.42 -12.90 -3.90
CA ALA A 25 -1.78 -12.39 -3.99
C ALA A 25 -2.17 -12.06 -5.43
N THR A 26 -3.47 -11.96 -5.68
CA THR A 26 -4.05 -11.59 -6.98
C THR A 26 -4.91 -10.35 -6.82
N LYS A 27 -4.84 -9.42 -7.77
CA LYS A 27 -5.71 -8.25 -7.79
C LYS A 27 -7.18 -8.66 -7.84
N ASP A 28 -8.01 -8.10 -6.97
CA ASP A 28 -9.46 -8.26 -7.06
C ASP A 28 -9.95 -7.49 -8.31
N PRO A 29 -10.61 -8.15 -9.28
CA PRO A 29 -11.17 -7.47 -10.44
C PRO A 29 -12.33 -6.52 -10.10
N ASN A 30 -12.96 -6.66 -8.92
CA ASN A 30 -14.11 -5.89 -8.47
C ASN A 30 -13.74 -4.71 -7.57
N LEU A 31 -12.56 -4.74 -6.93
CA LEU A 31 -12.13 -3.69 -6.00
C LEU A 31 -10.74 -3.12 -6.36
N LYS A 32 -10.72 -1.85 -6.78
CA LYS A 32 -9.50 -1.19 -7.24
C LYS A 32 -8.51 -1.00 -6.08
N GLY A 33 -7.38 -1.71 -6.15
CA GLY A 33 -6.29 -1.60 -5.18
C GLY A 33 -6.35 -2.65 -4.07
N ASP A 34 -7.31 -3.57 -4.15
CA ASP A 34 -7.43 -4.74 -3.28
C ASP A 34 -6.74 -5.95 -3.93
N TRP A 35 -6.11 -6.76 -3.09
CA TRP A 35 -5.30 -7.91 -3.45
C TRP A 35 -5.64 -9.07 -2.52
N ASP A 36 -6.21 -10.14 -3.07
CA ASP A 36 -6.52 -11.36 -2.34
C ASP A 36 -5.33 -12.32 -2.35
N SER A 37 -4.80 -12.65 -1.16
CA SER A 37 -3.92 -13.81 -0.97
C SER A 37 -4.65 -15.06 -1.39
N LYS A 38 -3.98 -15.90 -2.18
CA LYS A 38 -4.57 -17.18 -2.58
C LYS A 38 -4.73 -18.07 -1.36
N PHE A 39 -5.98 -18.27 -0.93
CA PHE A 39 -6.29 -19.28 0.08
C PHE A 39 -5.89 -20.66 -0.44
N PRO A 40 -5.17 -21.48 0.34
CA PRO A 40 -4.76 -22.81 -0.08
C PRO A 40 -5.98 -23.70 -0.34
N LYS A 41 -5.96 -24.40 -1.48
CA LYS A 41 -7.04 -25.33 -1.84
C LYS A 41 -6.79 -26.63 -1.09
N PHE A 42 -7.51 -26.84 0.01
CA PHE A 42 -7.50 -28.10 0.75
C PHE A 42 -7.98 -29.27 -0.14
N ASP A 43 -7.08 -30.19 -0.49
CA ASP A 43 -7.36 -31.37 -1.32
C ASP A 43 -7.61 -32.66 -0.53
N GLY A 44 -7.54 -32.60 0.81
CA GLY A 44 -7.84 -33.74 1.70
C GLY A 44 -6.62 -34.34 2.41
N ASP A 45 -5.41 -33.93 2.05
CA ASP A 45 -4.20 -34.23 2.82
C ASP A 45 -4.10 -33.33 4.06
N LEU A 46 -4.31 -33.91 5.24
CA LEU A 46 -4.35 -33.15 6.49
C LEU A 46 -2.98 -32.60 6.91
N GLU A 47 -1.88 -33.24 6.52
CA GLU A 47 -0.53 -32.81 6.88
C GLU A 47 -0.09 -31.63 6.01
N GLY A 48 -0.19 -31.74 4.67
CA GLY A 48 0.06 -30.63 3.76
C GLY A 48 -0.82 -29.40 4.03
N ALA A 49 -2.08 -29.62 4.42
CA ALA A 49 -2.99 -28.54 4.76
C ALA A 49 -2.54 -27.68 5.95
N ALA A 50 -1.88 -28.27 6.96
CA ALA A 50 -1.41 -27.52 8.12
C ALA A 50 -0.28 -26.54 7.71
N ASP A 51 0.66 -27.01 6.90
CA ASP A 51 1.76 -26.19 6.37
C ASP A 51 1.25 -25.08 5.44
N GLU A 52 0.29 -25.41 4.57
CA GLU A 52 -0.34 -24.43 3.67
C GLU A 52 -1.08 -23.33 4.43
N VAL A 53 -1.85 -23.68 5.47
CA VAL A 53 -2.54 -22.70 6.33
C VAL A 53 -1.54 -21.85 7.11
N ALA A 54 -0.44 -22.43 7.59
CA ALA A 54 0.62 -21.68 8.26
C ALA A 54 1.29 -20.66 7.33
N GLU A 55 1.58 -21.04 6.08
CA GLU A 55 2.14 -20.15 5.08
C GLU A 55 1.17 -19.01 4.72
N TYR A 56 -0.11 -19.33 4.49
CA TYR A 56 -1.16 -18.36 4.19
C TYR A 56 -1.33 -17.33 5.31
N THR A 57 -1.46 -17.79 6.56
CA THR A 57 -1.64 -16.91 7.72
C THR A 57 -0.45 -15.98 7.96
N THR A 58 0.76 -16.41 7.59
CA THR A 58 1.97 -15.59 7.62
C THR A 58 1.97 -14.50 6.55
N ARG A 59 1.34 -14.75 5.39
CA ARG A 59 1.26 -13.79 4.27
C ARG A 59 0.20 -12.71 4.48
N LEU A 60 -0.91 -13.01 5.17
CA LEU A 60 -1.98 -12.05 5.45
C LEU A 60 -1.53 -10.70 6.03
N PRO A 61 -0.70 -10.61 7.08
CA PRO A 61 -0.27 -9.31 7.60
C PRO A 61 0.65 -8.55 6.62
N VAL A 62 1.42 -9.29 5.80
CA VAL A 62 2.29 -8.71 4.76
C VAL A 62 1.44 -8.11 3.65
N GLU A 63 0.42 -8.83 3.19
CA GLU A 63 -0.58 -8.33 2.25
C GLU A 63 -1.20 -7.03 2.74
N PHE A 64 -1.85 -7.06 3.90
CA PHE A 64 -2.58 -5.92 4.44
C PHE A 64 -1.69 -4.67 4.56
N SER A 65 -0.43 -4.84 4.97
CA SER A 65 0.54 -3.76 5.05
C SER A 65 0.86 -3.18 3.67
N LEU A 66 1.11 -4.03 2.68
CA LEU A 66 1.42 -3.64 1.30
C LEU A 66 0.22 -2.97 0.63
N GLU A 67 -0.99 -3.48 0.81
CA GLU A 67 -2.22 -2.86 0.32
C GLU A 67 -2.45 -1.48 0.92
N THR A 68 -2.26 -1.34 2.24
CA THR A 68 -2.39 -0.06 2.92
C THR A 68 -1.40 0.96 2.37
N ARG A 69 -0.14 0.56 2.17
CA ARG A 69 0.87 1.40 1.52
C ARG A 69 0.53 1.72 0.07
N LEU A 70 0.05 0.75 -0.70
CA LEU A 70 -0.35 0.95 -2.10
C LEU A 70 -1.50 1.96 -2.21
N ARG A 71 -2.48 1.88 -1.31
CA ARG A 71 -3.58 2.86 -1.20
C ARG A 71 -3.05 4.25 -0.91
N ASP A 72 -2.15 4.39 0.06
CA ASP A 72 -1.53 5.69 0.40
C ASP A 72 -0.74 6.28 -0.78
N VAL A 73 0.03 5.45 -1.49
CA VAL A 73 0.80 5.86 -2.68
C VAL A 73 -0.12 6.31 -3.81
N ASN A 74 -1.17 5.54 -4.12
CA ASN A 74 -2.13 5.91 -5.15
C ASN A 74 -2.83 7.24 -4.81
N LEU A 75 -3.24 7.42 -3.56
CA LEU A 75 -3.86 8.64 -3.09
C LEU A 75 -2.91 9.84 -3.18
N ALA A 76 -1.63 9.65 -2.85
CA ALA A 76 -0.61 10.67 -3.02
C ALA A 76 -0.45 11.08 -4.50
N LEU A 77 -0.40 10.11 -5.42
CA LEU A 77 -0.35 10.36 -6.86
C LEU A 77 -1.59 11.13 -7.37
N GLU A 78 -2.78 10.75 -6.92
CA GLU A 78 -4.02 11.46 -7.24
C GLU A 78 -4.00 12.90 -6.73
N LYS A 79 -3.51 13.13 -5.50
CA LYS A 79 -3.33 14.48 -4.96
C LYS A 79 -2.30 15.30 -5.72
N ILE A 80 -1.23 14.68 -6.24
CA ILE A 80 -0.24 15.36 -7.10
C ILE A 80 -0.93 15.82 -8.38
N ALA A 81 -1.68 14.93 -9.03
CA ALA A 81 -2.43 15.26 -10.24
C ALA A 81 -3.49 16.35 -10.01
N GLY A 82 -4.19 16.29 -8.88
CA GLY A 82 -5.20 17.28 -8.49
C GLY A 82 -4.65 18.55 -7.82
N GLY A 83 -3.33 18.71 -7.70
CA GLY A 83 -2.69 19.88 -7.08
C GLY A 83 -2.86 20.02 -5.56
N LYS A 84 -3.43 19.01 -4.88
CA LYS A 84 -3.70 18.98 -3.43
C LYS A 84 -2.64 18.22 -2.61
N TYR A 85 -1.52 17.85 -3.24
CA TYR A 85 -0.46 17.11 -2.58
C TYR A 85 0.18 17.89 -1.42
N GLY A 86 0.49 17.18 -0.34
CA GLY A 86 1.05 17.75 0.88
C GLY A 86 0.01 18.37 1.82
N LYS A 87 -1.29 18.06 1.67
CA LYS A 87 -2.34 18.48 2.61
C LYS A 87 -2.78 17.32 3.50
N CYS A 88 -2.82 17.58 4.81
CA CYS A 88 -3.29 16.64 5.83
C CYS A 88 -4.78 16.37 5.65
N GLU A 89 -5.19 15.09 5.67
CA GLU A 89 -6.59 14.70 5.49
C GLU A 89 -7.47 15.04 6.69
N ASN A 90 -6.89 15.08 7.90
CA ASN A 90 -7.64 15.32 9.12
C ASN A 90 -7.89 16.84 9.34
N CYS A 91 -6.84 17.66 9.25
CA CYS A 91 -6.94 19.09 9.57
C CYS A 91 -6.83 20.03 8.37
N GLY A 92 -6.59 19.52 7.16
CA GLY A 92 -6.44 20.34 5.94
C GLY A 92 -5.17 21.20 5.86
N LYS A 93 -4.33 21.21 6.91
CA LYS A 93 -3.07 21.96 6.95
C LYS A 93 -2.00 21.30 6.09
N ASP A 94 -0.95 22.05 5.76
CA ASP A 94 0.22 21.49 5.08
C ASP A 94 0.93 20.46 5.95
N ILE A 95 1.33 19.36 5.32
CA ILE A 95 2.19 18.34 5.89
C ILE A 95 3.62 18.87 5.85
N GLU A 96 4.36 18.64 6.93
CA GLU A 96 5.75 19.05 7.08
C GLU A 96 6.60 18.50 5.93
N LYS A 97 7.41 19.36 5.28
CA LYS A 97 8.23 18.97 4.13
C LYS A 97 9.18 17.82 4.48
N GLU A 98 9.81 17.88 5.65
CA GLU A 98 10.69 16.84 6.17
C GLU A 98 9.97 15.48 6.25
N ARG A 99 8.68 15.47 6.60
CA ARG A 99 7.85 14.25 6.61
C ARG A 99 7.61 13.73 5.19
N LEU A 100 7.31 14.61 4.23
CA LEU A 100 7.12 14.24 2.82
C LEU A 100 8.41 13.79 2.14
N GLU A 101 9.58 14.25 2.61
CA GLU A 101 10.89 13.83 2.10
C GLU A 101 11.23 12.41 2.55
N VAL A 102 10.94 12.08 3.82
CA VAL A 102 11.10 10.73 4.37
C VAL A 102 10.03 9.77 3.85
N TYR A 103 8.75 10.16 3.92
CA TYR A 103 7.60 9.38 3.50
C TYR A 103 6.69 10.17 2.56
N PRO A 104 6.89 10.09 1.23
CA PRO A 104 6.11 10.87 0.26
C PRO A 104 4.62 10.50 0.18
N ALA A 105 4.24 9.28 0.57
CA ALA A 105 2.84 8.84 0.61
C ALA A 105 2.08 9.28 1.88
N ALA A 106 2.69 10.15 2.68
CA ALA A 106 2.16 10.74 3.90
C ALA A 106 0.75 11.35 3.75
N ARG A 107 -0.22 10.85 4.53
CA ARG A 107 -1.61 11.35 4.56
C ARG A 107 -1.92 12.40 5.63
N PHE A 108 -1.21 12.37 6.74
CA PHE A 108 -1.46 13.23 7.91
C PHE A 108 -0.25 14.13 8.22
N CYS A 109 -0.45 15.27 8.88
CA CYS A 109 0.66 16.03 9.46
C CYS A 109 1.11 15.38 10.79
N MET A 110 2.30 15.73 11.29
CA MET A 110 2.82 15.17 12.54
C MET A 110 1.87 15.39 13.74
N LYS A 111 1.10 16.49 13.73
CA LYS A 111 0.13 16.79 14.79
C LYS A 111 -1.14 15.93 14.75
N CYS A 112 -1.47 15.37 13.58
CA CYS A 112 -2.66 14.54 13.37
C CYS A 112 -2.32 13.06 13.25
N GLN A 113 -1.05 12.73 13.09
CA GLN A 113 -0.55 11.37 13.12
C GLN A 113 -0.37 10.98 14.59
N GLY A 114 -1.37 10.31 15.15
CA GLY A 114 -1.39 9.79 16.51
C GLY A 114 -2.09 8.45 16.54
#